data_AF-A0A523KAB1-F1
#
_entry.id   AF-A0A523KAB1-F1
#
_cell.length_a   1.000
_cell.length_b   1.000
_cell.length_c   1.000
_cell.angle_alpha   90.00
_cell.angle_beta   90.00
_cell.angle_gamma   90.00
#
_symmetry.space_group_name_H-M   'P 1'
#
loop_
_entity.id
_entity.type
_entity.pdbx_description
1 polymer ?
#
loop_
_entity_poly.entity_id
_entity_poly.type
_entity_poly.pdbx_seq_one_letter_code
_entity_poly.pdbx_strand_id
1 'polypeptide(L)'
;MINVTCYLNLVMKQCWLRLQKMMRQPRGRPVMHLIMRAGRSNKSKQAFYAKVVQNLAADPGIDPANVLITIAENHDIDWPFRDGVAQFVV
;
A
#
# COMPACT_ATOMS: atom_id res chain seq x y z
N MET A 1 -36.29 11.94 -1.51
CA MET A 1 -35.03 12.28 -2.21
C MET A 1 -33.87 11.83 -1.34
N ILE A 2 -33.04 10.89 -1.81
CA ILE A 2 -31.85 10.44 -1.07
C ILE A 2 -30.81 11.56 -1.16
N ASN A 3 -30.37 12.06 0.00
CA ASN A 3 -29.34 13.10 0.07
C ASN A 3 -28.03 12.59 -0.56
N VAL A 4 -27.39 13.39 -1.42
CA VAL A 4 -26.16 13.06 -2.16
C VAL A 4 -25.04 12.58 -1.22
N THR A 5 -24.98 13.11 0.00
CA THR A 5 -24.03 12.68 1.04
C THR A 5 -24.28 11.24 1.51
N CYS A 6 -25.55 10.82 1.54
CA CYS A 6 -25.93 9.45 1.92
C CYS A 6 -25.50 8.46 0.83
N TYR A 7 -25.61 8.84 -0.44
CA TYR A 7 -25.17 8.02 -1.58
C TYR A 7 -23.65 7.85 -1.62
N LEU A 8 -22.88 8.93 -1.43
CA LEU A 8 -21.41 8.85 -1.35
C LEU A 8 -20.94 7.94 -0.21
N ASN A 9 -21.54 8.07 0.98
CA ASN A 9 -21.20 7.21 2.13
C ASN A 9 -21.53 5.73 1.88
N LEU A 10 -22.66 5.45 1.21
CA LEU A 10 -23.05 4.09 0.86
C LEU A 10 -22.09 3.47 -0.18
N VAL A 11 -21.74 4.23 -1.22
CA VAL A 11 -20.80 3.80 -2.26
C VAL A 11 -19.41 3.55 -1.67
N MET A 12 -18.92 4.44 -0.79
CA MET A 12 -17.64 4.25 -0.11
C MET A 12 -17.64 3.02 0.81
N LYS A 13 -18.73 2.78 1.56
CA LYS A 13 -18.91 1.54 2.32
C LYS A 13 -18.91 0.31 1.42
N GLN A 14 -19.59 0.36 0.28
CA GLN A 14 -19.68 -0.78 -0.64
C GLN A 14 -18.33 -1.10 -1.29
N CYS A 15 -17.58 -0.07 -1.72
CA CYS A 15 -16.21 -0.22 -2.22
C CYS A 15 -15.27 -0.79 -1.16
N TRP A 16 -15.37 -0.30 0.08
CA TRP A 16 -14.60 -0.81 1.22
C TRP A 16 -14.88 -2.29 1.51
N LEU A 17 -16.15 -2.68 1.60
CA LEU A 17 -16.57 -4.07 1.83
C LEU A 17 -16.11 -4.98 0.68
N ARG A 18 -16.14 -4.47 -0.57
CA ARG A 18 -15.66 -5.21 -1.73
C ARG A 18 -14.15 -5.42 -1.70
N LEU A 19 -13.38 -4.39 -1.32
CA LEU A 19 -11.94 -4.49 -1.09
C LEU A 19 -11.61 -5.48 0.02
N GLN A 20 -12.29 -5.40 1.17
CA GLN A 20 -12.15 -6.37 2.25
C GLN A 20 -12.44 -7.80 1.79
N LYS A 21 -13.49 -7.99 1.00
CA LYS A 21 -13.85 -9.30 0.45
C LYS A 21 -12.79 -9.81 -0.53
N MET A 22 -12.19 -8.96 -1.36
CA MET A 22 -11.09 -9.33 -2.27
C MET A 22 -9.83 -9.73 -1.48
N MET A 23 -9.46 -8.96 -0.46
CA MET A 23 -8.30 -9.24 0.40
C MET A 23 -8.46 -10.55 1.20
N ARG A 24 -9.69 -10.94 1.53
CA ARG A 24 -10.00 -12.18 2.24
C ARG A 24 -10.25 -13.40 1.34
N GLN A 25 -10.11 -13.26 0.01
CA GLN A 25 -10.26 -14.42 -0.87
C GLN A 25 -9.09 -15.40 -0.68
N PRO A 26 -9.34 -16.71 -0.52
CA PRO A 26 -8.29 -17.72 -0.37
C PRO A 26 -7.29 -17.80 -1.53
N ARG A 27 -7.66 -17.27 -2.70
CA ARG A 27 -6.83 -17.23 -3.92
C ARG A 27 -6.32 -15.83 -4.27
N GLY A 28 -6.69 -14.81 -3.48
CA GLY A 28 -6.25 -13.44 -3.71
C GLY A 28 -4.80 -13.29 -3.25
N ARG A 29 -3.91 -12.95 -4.18
CA ARG A 29 -2.51 -12.59 -3.87
C ARG A 29 -2.36 -11.08 -3.91
N PRO A 30 -2.45 -10.36 -2.77
CA PRO A 30 -2.10 -8.95 -2.75
C PRO A 30 -0.66 -8.75 -3.21
N VAL A 31 -0.48 -7.80 -4.13
CA VAL A 31 0.83 -7.33 -4.58
C VAL A 31 1.00 -5.91 -4.09
N MET A 32 2.03 -5.69 -3.28
CA MET A 32 2.45 -4.36 -2.86
C MET A 32 3.67 -3.96 -3.69
N HIS A 33 3.57 -2.83 -4.38
CA HIS A 33 4.70 -2.19 -5.03
C HIS A 33 5.04 -0.89 -4.31
N LEU A 34 6.27 -0.80 -3.79
CA LEU A 34 6.76 0.36 -3.09
C LEU A 34 7.85 1.02 -3.93
N ILE A 35 7.66 2.30 -4.24
CA ILE A 35 8.70 3.14 -4.83
C ILE A 35 9.27 4.00 -3.70
N MET A 36 10.58 3.96 -3.51
CA MET A 36 11.25 4.71 -2.45
C MET A 36 12.64 5.18 -2.86
N ARG A 37 13.17 6.16 -2.14
CA ARG A 37 14.57 6.56 -2.28
C ARG A 37 15.51 5.42 -1.91
N ALA A 38 16.60 5.28 -2.65
CA ALA A 38 17.68 4.35 -2.34
C ALA A 38 18.37 4.68 -1.00
N GLY A 39 19.13 3.71 -0.48
CA GLY A 39 19.98 3.90 0.70
C GLY A 39 19.51 3.18 1.97
N ARG A 40 18.43 2.40 1.91
CA ARG A 40 18.03 1.52 3.03
C ARG A 40 18.82 0.22 2.99
N SER A 41 19.34 -0.20 4.14
CA SER A 41 20.08 -1.46 4.27
C SER A 41 19.19 -2.68 4.03
N ASN A 42 19.81 -3.79 3.62
CA ASN A 42 19.09 -5.06 3.43
C ASN A 42 18.36 -5.51 4.72
N LYS A 43 18.98 -5.31 5.89
CA LYS A 43 18.36 -5.59 7.19
C LYS A 43 17.10 -4.77 7.43
N SER A 44 17.12 -3.49 7.05
CA SER A 44 15.94 -2.62 7.16
C SER A 44 14.82 -3.06 6.22
N LYS A 45 15.15 -3.43 4.97
CA LYS A 45 14.18 -3.97 4.01
C LYS A 45 13.57 -5.29 4.50
N GLN A 46 14.38 -6.20 5.04
CA GLN A 46 13.89 -7.46 5.64
C GLN A 46 12.96 -7.23 6.82
N ALA A 47 13.32 -6.32 7.74
CA ALA A 47 12.47 -5.97 8.87
C ALA A 47 11.14 -5.36 8.42
N PHE A 48 11.16 -4.54 7.35
CA PHE A 48 9.96 -4.00 6.74
C PHE A 48 9.05 -5.10 6.17
N TYR A 49 9.59 -6.04 5.39
CA TYR A 49 8.80 -7.15 4.83
C TYR A 49 8.11 -7.97 5.92
N ALA A 50 8.85 -8.33 6.97
CA ALA A 50 8.30 -9.07 8.11
C ALA A 50 7.16 -8.30 8.78
N LYS A 51 7.33 -6.98 8.96
CA LYS A 51 6.30 -6.14 9.59
C LYS A 51 5.04 -6.00 8.74
N VAL A 52 5.18 -5.84 7.42
CA VAL A 52 4.04 -5.76 6.50
C VAL A 52 3.24 -7.06 6.53
N VAL A 53 3.91 -8.21 6.42
CA VAL A 53 3.26 -9.53 6.47
C VAL A 53 2.57 -9.75 7.81
N GLN A 54 3.22 -9.42 8.93
CA GLN A 54 2.61 -9.50 10.26
C GLN A 54 1.33 -8.66 10.34
N ASN A 55 1.36 -7.43 9.85
CA ASN A 55 0.22 -6.54 9.90
C ASN A 55 -0.95 -7.04 9.03
N LEU A 56 -0.67 -7.50 7.80
CA LEU A 56 -1.69 -8.04 6.88
C LEU A 56 -2.32 -9.33 7.40
N ALA A 57 -1.54 -10.16 8.10
CA ALA A 57 -2.03 -11.36 8.78
C ALA A 57 -2.89 -11.02 9.99
N ALA A 58 -2.59 -9.94 10.72
CA ALA A 58 -3.41 -9.48 11.84
C ALA A 58 -4.73 -8.87 11.37
N ASP A 59 -4.69 -8.02 10.34
CA ASP A 59 -5.85 -7.38 9.73
C ASP A 59 -5.51 -6.99 8.27
N PRO A 60 -6.20 -7.53 7.24
CA PRO A 60 -7.51 -8.20 7.27
C PRO A 60 -7.51 -9.72 7.45
N GLY A 61 -6.38 -10.34 7.78
CA GLY A 61 -6.28 -11.80 7.94
C GLY A 61 -5.75 -12.51 6.70
N ILE A 62 -4.85 -11.86 5.95
CA ILE A 62 -4.25 -12.43 4.74
C ILE A 62 -3.23 -13.48 5.14
N ASP A 63 -3.29 -14.66 4.51
CA ASP A 63 -2.26 -15.67 4.66
C ASP A 63 -0.89 -15.09 4.25
N PRO A 64 0.13 -15.11 5.13
CA PRO A 64 1.49 -14.70 4.81
C PRO A 64 2.05 -15.26 3.49
N ALA A 65 1.69 -16.50 3.13
CA ALA A 65 2.13 -17.16 1.91
C ALA A 65 1.56 -16.51 0.63
N ASN A 66 0.52 -15.68 0.77
CA ASN A 66 -0.14 -15.00 -0.33
C ASN A 66 0.30 -13.53 -0.50
N VAL A 67 1.33 -13.07 0.21
CA VAL A 67 1.80 -11.67 0.10
C VAL A 67 3.03 -11.58 -0.80
N LEU A 68 2.96 -10.73 -1.84
CA LEU A 68 4.13 -10.36 -2.65
C LEU A 68 4.45 -8.87 -2.44
N ILE A 69 5.70 -8.57 -2.10
CA ILE A 69 6.20 -7.20 -1.95
C ILE A 69 7.34 -6.98 -2.94
N THR A 70 7.28 -5.89 -3.69
CA THR A 70 8.36 -5.45 -4.58
C THR A 70 8.75 -4.03 -4.23
N ILE A 71 10.04 -3.73 -4.27
CA ILE A 71 10.58 -2.40 -4.02
C ILE A 71 11.35 -1.94 -5.27
N ALA A 72 11.02 -0.76 -5.79
CA ALA A 72 11.80 -0.05 -6.77
C ALA A 72 12.48 1.16 -6.10
N GLU A 73 13.79 1.31 -6.31
CA GLU A 73 14.57 2.40 -5.73
C GLU A 73 14.90 3.46 -6.78
N ASN A 74 14.85 4.71 -6.36
CA ASN A 74 15.21 5.88 -7.16
C ASN A 74 16.06 6.87 -6.34
N HIS A 75 16.42 8.01 -6.92
CA HIS A 75 17.32 8.99 -6.31
C HIS A 75 16.58 10.27 -5.92
N ASP A 76 17.29 11.15 -5.19
CA ASP A 76 16.74 12.37 -4.60
C ASP A 76 16.15 13.33 -5.65
N ILE A 77 16.72 13.37 -6.86
CA ILE A 77 16.25 14.17 -8.00
C ILE A 77 14.89 13.70 -8.55
N ASP A 78 14.51 12.44 -8.32
CA ASP A 78 13.29 11.83 -8.88
C ASP A 78 12.01 12.17 -8.09
N TRP A 79 12.11 13.07 -7.10
CA TRP A 79 11.01 13.43 -6.19
C TRP A 79 10.64 14.92 -6.26
N PRO A 80 9.97 15.37 -7.33
CA PRO A 80 9.37 16.70 -7.37
C PRO A 80 8.00 16.68 -6.67
N PHE A 81 7.94 17.18 -5.43
CA PHE A 81 6.68 17.23 -4.69
C PHE A 81 5.83 18.45 -5.02
N ARG A 82 6.47 19.55 -5.44
CA ARG A 82 5.80 20.83 -5.74
C ARG A 82 6.62 21.68 -6.69
N ASP A 83 5.93 22.56 -7.43
CA ASP A 83 6.50 23.64 -8.25
C ASP A 83 7.53 23.18 -9.31
N GLY A 84 7.55 21.90 -9.67
CA GLY A 84 8.55 21.34 -10.58
C GLY A 84 9.97 21.30 -10.01
N VAL A 85 10.13 21.47 -8.69
CA VAL A 85 11.42 21.45 -8.00
C VAL A 85 11.57 20.12 -7.28
N ALA A 86 12.73 19.47 -7.38
CA ALA A 86 13.07 18.30 -6.57
C ALA A 86 13.63 18.74 -5.22
N GLN A 87 12.82 18.65 -4.17
CA GLN A 87 13.11 19.26 -2.87
C GLN A 87 14.27 18.61 -2.11
N PHE A 88 14.69 17.40 -2.48
CA PHE A 88 15.80 16.72 -1.81
C PHE A 88 17.18 17.15 -2.32
N VAL A 89 17.27 17.96 -3.38
CA VAL A 89 18.53 18.35 -4.01
C VAL A 89 18.75 19.87 -4.08
N VAL A 90 17.90 20.67 -3.43
CA VAL A 90 18.01 22.14 -3.34
C VAL A 90 18.58 22.55 -1.98
#